data_AF-A0A953CGK1-F1
#
_entry.id   AF-A0A953CGK1-F1
#
_cell.length_a   1.000
_cell.length_b   1.000
_cell.length_c   1.000
_cell.angle_alpha   90.00
_cell.angle_beta   90.00
_cell.angle_gamma   90.00
#
_symmetry.space_group_name_H-M   'P 1'
#
loop_
_entity.id
_entity.type
_entity.pdbx_description
1 polymer ?
#
loop_
_entity_poly.entity_id
_entity_poly.type
_entity_poly.pdbx_seq_one_letter_code
_entity_poly.pdbx_strand_id
1 'polypeptide(L)'
;MGQHYLSASLGLASFSALPDPAAEIISFWRHSSRFWFEKNPGFDAYFGTHFSELHDQVMSGEHKSWLADPYAALALLLMTDQYPRFAFRGTVGMYSGDALAIQFARLCLKTGYPYQVEERLRLFFFLPFCHSEDLDDHRISVEFTSLLGNPWSKQAIDHMEIIRRFGRFPHRNEMLGRASTQEEVTFLQNGPDPSTMTT
;
A
#
# COMPACT_ATOMS: atom_id res chain seq x y z
N MET A 1 3.46 12.84 -30.99
CA MET A 1 2.21 13.37 -30.40
C MET A 1 2.41 13.54 -28.91
N GLY A 2 3.19 14.55 -28.54
CA GLY A 2 3.50 14.88 -27.16
C GLY A 2 3.38 16.39 -27.00
N GLN A 3 3.14 16.81 -25.76
CA GLN A 3 2.85 18.18 -25.29
C GLN A 3 1.36 18.54 -25.35
N HIS A 4 0.80 18.82 -24.16
CA HIS A 4 -0.12 19.92 -23.84
C HIS A 4 -1.07 19.56 -22.68
N TYR A 5 -0.61 19.65 -21.43
CA TYR A 5 -1.39 19.96 -20.21
C TYR A 5 -0.33 20.30 -19.15
N LEU A 6 -0.25 21.42 -18.44
CA LEU A 6 -1.11 22.58 -18.21
C LEU A 6 -0.17 23.77 -17.95
N SER A 7 -0.40 24.90 -18.62
CA SER A 7 0.12 26.21 -18.22
C SER A 7 -1.06 26.98 -17.64
N ALA A 8 -1.04 27.22 -16.33
CA ALA A 8 -1.84 28.25 -15.68
C ALA A 8 -0.93 29.03 -14.73
N SER A 9 -0.83 30.32 -15.01
CA SER A 9 -0.03 31.32 -14.31
C SER A 9 -0.39 31.38 -12.83
N LEU A 10 0.57 31.06 -11.96
CA LEU A 10 0.54 31.42 -10.55
C LEU A 10 1.53 32.56 -10.34
N GLY A 11 1.02 33.64 -9.73
CA GLY A 11 1.78 34.84 -9.42
C GLY A 11 3.03 34.53 -8.60
N LEU A 12 4.03 35.38 -8.79
CA LEU A 12 5.31 35.38 -8.11
C LEU A 12 5.13 35.40 -6.58
N ALA A 13 5.06 34.21 -5.98
CA ALA A 13 5.39 33.96 -4.60
C ALA A 13 6.77 33.27 -4.59
N SER A 14 7.68 33.87 -3.83
CA SER A 14 9.02 33.38 -3.48
C SER A 14 9.21 31.85 -3.59
N PHE A 15 10.14 31.42 -4.44
CA PHE A 15 10.66 30.05 -4.44
C PHE A 15 11.40 29.80 -3.11
N SER A 16 10.75 29.07 -2.20
CA SER A 16 11.30 28.67 -0.92
C SER A 16 10.91 27.22 -0.63
N ALA A 17 11.92 26.34 -0.59
CA ALA A 17 11.91 24.90 -0.33
C ALA A 17 11.21 24.04 -1.41
N LEU A 18 11.90 22.96 -1.82
CA LEU A 18 11.23 21.81 -2.45
C LEU A 18 10.04 21.42 -1.56
N PRO A 19 8.87 21.04 -2.11
CA PRO A 19 7.79 20.53 -1.28
C PRO A 19 8.34 19.40 -0.40
N ASP A 20 7.98 19.41 0.88
CA ASP A 20 8.24 18.30 1.80
C ASP A 20 7.90 16.99 1.08
N PRO A 21 8.85 16.04 0.90
CA PRO A 21 8.62 14.83 0.13
C PRO A 21 7.40 14.04 0.61
N ALA A 22 7.07 14.12 1.91
CA ALA A 22 5.84 13.56 2.46
C ALA A 22 4.59 14.25 1.89
N ALA A 23 4.57 15.58 1.87
CA ALA A 23 3.47 16.35 1.31
C ALA A 23 3.31 16.09 -0.19
N GLU A 24 4.41 15.90 -0.92
CA GLU A 24 4.39 15.57 -2.35
C GLU A 24 3.69 14.23 -2.60
N ILE A 25 4.11 13.13 -1.94
CA ILE A 25 3.49 11.82 -2.14
C ILE A 25 2.03 11.81 -1.69
N ILE A 26 1.68 12.47 -0.58
CA ILE A 26 0.28 12.58 -0.13
C ILE A 26 -0.56 13.36 -1.15
N SER A 27 -0.05 14.47 -1.68
CA SER A 27 -0.73 15.24 -2.72
C SER A 27 -0.91 14.40 -3.99
N PHE A 28 0.14 13.74 -4.46
CA PHE A 28 0.08 12.84 -5.61
C PHE A 28 -0.99 11.75 -5.40
N TRP A 29 -0.95 11.06 -4.26
CA TRP A 29 -1.85 9.97 -3.94
C TRP A 29 -3.31 10.42 -3.91
N ARG A 30 -3.59 11.61 -3.35
CA ARG A 30 -4.94 12.21 -3.36
C ARG A 30 -5.46 12.46 -4.77
N HIS A 31 -4.62 12.99 -5.66
CA HIS A 31 -5.02 13.31 -7.04
C HIS A 31 -5.08 12.06 -7.95
N SER A 32 -4.46 10.96 -7.54
CA SER A 32 -4.40 9.71 -8.31
C SER A 32 -5.43 8.66 -7.91
N SER A 33 -6.43 8.98 -7.09
CA SER A 33 -7.30 7.97 -6.48
C SER A 33 -8.12 7.08 -7.41
N ARG A 34 -8.33 7.51 -8.66
CA ARG A 34 -8.92 6.64 -9.68
C ARG A 34 -8.05 5.42 -10.01
N PHE A 35 -6.75 5.48 -9.71
CA PHE A 35 -5.75 4.46 -10.06
C PHE A 35 -5.37 3.53 -8.91
N TRP A 36 -5.78 3.80 -7.66
CA TRP A 36 -5.33 3.03 -6.48
C TRP A 36 -5.56 1.51 -6.61
N PHE A 37 -6.62 1.11 -7.31
CA PHE A 37 -7.01 -0.29 -7.47
C PHE A 37 -7.14 -0.70 -8.94
N GLU A 38 -6.70 0.15 -9.87
CA GLU A 38 -6.71 -0.13 -11.30
C GLU A 38 -5.33 -0.60 -11.75
N LYS A 39 -5.27 -1.69 -12.53
CA LYS A 39 -4.04 -2.04 -13.24
C LYS A 39 -3.83 -1.05 -14.38
N ASN A 40 -2.90 -0.12 -14.21
CA ASN A 40 -2.59 0.89 -15.21
C ASN A 40 -1.07 0.97 -15.42
N PRO A 41 -0.53 0.36 -16.49
CA PRO A 41 0.92 0.33 -16.72
C PRO A 41 1.57 1.71 -16.82
N GLY A 42 0.83 2.71 -17.32
CA GLY A 42 1.33 4.09 -17.39
C GLY A 42 1.45 4.73 -16.02
N PHE A 43 0.48 4.50 -15.14
CA PHE A 43 0.55 4.93 -13.75
C PHE A 43 1.63 4.18 -12.98
N ASP A 44 1.70 2.85 -13.12
CA ASP A 44 2.73 2.01 -12.49
C ASP A 44 4.14 2.53 -12.85
N ALA A 45 4.40 2.78 -14.14
CA ALA A 45 5.69 3.28 -14.62
C ALA A 45 6.02 4.69 -14.11
N TYR A 46 5.04 5.60 -14.12
CA TYR A 46 5.23 6.95 -13.59
C TYR A 46 5.51 6.91 -12.09
N PHE A 47 4.68 6.19 -11.32
CA PHE A 47 4.78 6.11 -9.88
C PHE A 47 6.12 5.48 -9.45
N GLY A 48 6.50 4.38 -10.10
CA GLY A 48 7.78 3.71 -9.88
C GLY A 48 8.99 4.54 -10.29
N THR A 49 8.92 5.36 -11.34
CA THR A 49 10.05 6.22 -11.71
C THR A 49 10.16 7.43 -10.79
N HIS A 50 9.05 8.14 -10.59
CA HIS A 50 9.01 9.44 -9.91
C HIS A 50 9.36 9.35 -8.43
N PHE A 51 8.92 8.30 -7.73
CA PHE A 51 9.15 8.14 -6.29
C PHE A 51 10.23 7.10 -5.94
N SER A 52 11.05 6.69 -6.91
CA SER A 52 12.12 5.69 -6.70
C SER A 52 13.14 6.11 -5.64
N GLU A 53 13.67 7.32 -5.74
CA GLU A 53 14.62 7.84 -4.76
C GLU A 53 13.99 7.95 -3.36
N LEU A 54 12.73 8.42 -3.27
CA LEU A 54 12.02 8.50 -2.00
C LEU A 54 11.80 7.11 -1.39
N HIS A 55 11.47 6.11 -2.20
CA HIS A 55 11.33 4.73 -1.74
C HIS A 55 12.63 4.25 -1.12
N ASP A 56 13.76 4.45 -1.80
CA ASP A 56 15.06 3.98 -1.32
C ASP A 56 15.45 4.67 0.01
N GLN A 57 15.18 5.97 0.16
CA GLN A 57 15.38 6.72 1.40
C GLN A 57 14.46 6.26 2.54
N VAL A 58 13.19 5.92 2.25
CA VAL A 58 12.28 5.37 3.25
C VAL A 58 12.75 3.99 3.71
N MET A 59 13.17 3.14 2.77
CA MET A 59 13.68 1.80 3.05
C MET A 59 15.02 1.80 3.79
N SER A 60 15.87 2.82 3.59
CA SER A 60 17.10 3.04 4.37
C SER A 60 16.85 3.60 5.78
N GLY A 61 15.63 4.07 6.04
CA GLY A 61 15.21 4.59 7.35
C GLY A 61 15.51 6.06 7.58
N GLU A 62 15.81 6.83 6.53
CA GLU A 62 16.12 8.27 6.61
C GLU A 62 14.91 9.10 7.07
N HIS A 63 13.69 8.64 6.80
CA HIS A 63 12.45 9.37 7.07
C HIS A 63 11.71 8.94 8.35
N LYS A 64 12.38 8.30 9.32
CA LYS A 64 11.73 7.83 10.57
C LYS A 64 11.05 8.94 11.38
N SER A 65 11.52 10.18 11.29
CA SER A 65 10.92 11.34 11.96
C SER A 65 9.49 11.64 11.50
N TRP A 66 9.09 11.16 10.32
CA TRP A 66 7.73 11.31 9.79
C TRP A 66 6.66 10.63 10.65
N LEU A 67 7.04 9.69 11.52
CA LEU A 67 6.14 9.11 12.51
C LEU A 67 5.61 10.10 13.56
N ALA A 68 6.07 11.36 13.56
CA ALA A 68 5.55 12.41 14.44
C ALA A 68 4.31 13.14 13.87
N ASP A 69 3.95 12.92 12.60
CA ASP A 69 2.81 13.55 11.92
C ASP A 69 1.92 12.51 11.22
N PRO A 70 0.58 12.61 11.29
CA PRO A 70 -0.31 11.61 10.70
C PRO A 70 -0.19 11.48 9.17
N TYR A 71 0.03 12.58 8.44
CA TYR A 71 0.15 12.54 6.98
C TYR A 71 1.54 12.08 6.54
N ALA A 72 2.59 12.50 7.26
CA ALA A 72 3.93 12.02 6.98
C ALA A 72 4.09 10.53 7.35
N ALA A 73 3.44 10.05 8.41
CA ALA A 73 3.39 8.64 8.73
C ALA A 73 2.63 7.83 7.66
N LEU A 74 1.54 8.39 7.09
CA LEU A 74 0.87 7.81 5.94
C LEU A 74 1.80 7.74 4.72
N ALA A 75 2.63 8.77 4.48
CA ALA A 75 3.61 8.75 3.41
C ALA A 75 4.59 7.57 3.55
N LEU A 76 5.05 7.27 4.77
CA LEU A 76 5.86 6.06 5.03
C LEU A 76 5.11 4.80 4.60
N LEU A 77 3.84 4.65 4.98
CA LEU A 77 3.02 3.50 4.61
C LEU A 77 2.84 3.38 3.10
N LEU A 78 2.58 4.48 2.40
CA LEU A 78 2.48 4.47 0.94
C LEU A 78 3.79 4.02 0.30
N MET A 79 4.94 4.46 0.82
CA MET A 79 6.23 4.08 0.27
C MET A 79 6.65 2.66 0.61
N THR A 80 6.22 2.10 1.75
CA THR A 80 6.57 0.71 2.13
C THR A 80 5.56 -0.33 1.67
N ASP A 81 4.29 0.01 1.54
CA ASP A 81 3.20 -0.92 1.22
C ASP A 81 2.72 -0.75 -0.22
N GLN A 82 2.32 0.47 -0.59
CA GLN A 82 1.70 0.70 -1.90
C GLN A 82 2.75 0.75 -3.02
N TYR A 83 3.81 1.54 -2.87
CA TYR A 83 4.83 1.74 -3.90
C TYR A 83 5.40 0.41 -4.44
N PRO A 84 5.83 -0.57 -3.61
CA PRO A 84 6.36 -1.83 -4.13
C PRO A 84 5.37 -2.60 -5.01
N ARG A 85 4.06 -2.54 -4.70
CA ARG A 85 3.00 -3.23 -5.44
C ARG A 85 2.76 -2.64 -6.84
N PHE A 86 3.10 -1.37 -7.03
CA PHE A 86 3.05 -0.68 -8.32
C PHE A 86 4.39 -0.80 -9.06
N ALA A 87 5.50 -0.43 -8.42
CA ALA A 87 6.82 -0.33 -9.04
C ALA A 87 7.42 -1.69 -9.42
N PHE A 88 7.10 -2.75 -8.66
CA PHE A 88 7.70 -4.07 -8.82
C PHE A 88 6.68 -5.15 -9.19
N ARG A 89 5.55 -4.75 -9.77
CA ARG A 89 4.42 -5.63 -10.12
C ARG A 89 4.89 -6.89 -10.85
N GLY A 90 4.45 -8.05 -10.38
CA GLY A 90 4.80 -9.35 -10.97
C GLY A 90 6.18 -9.86 -10.58
N THR A 91 6.86 -9.21 -9.62
CA THR A 91 8.15 -9.65 -9.09
C THR A 91 8.11 -9.77 -7.58
N VAL A 92 9.07 -10.49 -7.02
CA VAL A 92 9.22 -10.66 -5.55
C VAL A 92 9.34 -9.32 -4.82
N GLY A 93 9.78 -8.27 -5.53
CA GLY A 93 9.94 -6.92 -5.00
C GLY A 93 8.65 -6.31 -4.46
N MET A 94 7.47 -6.79 -4.86
CA MET A 94 6.18 -6.31 -4.34
C MET A 94 6.04 -6.45 -2.82
N TYR A 95 6.78 -7.38 -2.21
CA TYR A 95 6.69 -7.71 -0.79
C TYR A 95 7.87 -7.16 0.02
N SER A 96 8.79 -6.42 -0.60
CA SER A 96 10.05 -6.00 0.00
C SER A 96 9.87 -5.08 1.22
N GLY A 97 8.80 -4.28 1.24
CA GLY A 97 8.48 -3.35 2.31
C GLY A 97 7.47 -3.85 3.33
N ASP A 98 6.84 -5.03 3.14
CA ASP A 98 5.71 -5.50 3.95
C ASP A 98 6.03 -5.52 5.46
N ALA A 99 7.22 -6.00 5.83
CA ALA A 99 7.64 -6.06 7.24
C ALA A 99 7.79 -4.67 7.88
N LEU A 100 8.28 -3.68 7.12
CA LEU A 100 8.44 -2.31 7.59
C LEU A 100 7.08 -1.59 7.63
N ALA A 101 6.22 -1.84 6.63
CA ALA A 101 4.85 -1.33 6.58
C ALA A 101 4.05 -1.76 7.82
N ILE A 102 4.13 -3.03 8.24
CA ILE A 102 3.49 -3.51 9.47
C ILE A 102 4.00 -2.76 10.71
N GLN A 103 5.31 -2.52 10.82
CA GLN A 103 5.88 -1.79 11.97
C GLN A 103 5.31 -0.37 12.05
N PHE A 104 5.31 0.35 10.92
CA PHE A 104 4.74 1.71 10.86
C PHE A 104 3.23 1.70 11.12
N ALA A 105 2.49 0.75 10.57
CA ALA A 105 1.04 0.66 10.73
C ALA A 105 0.66 0.45 12.20
N ARG A 106 1.36 -0.44 12.93
CA ARG A 106 1.14 -0.64 14.38
C ARG A 106 1.39 0.65 15.17
N LEU A 107 2.46 1.39 14.85
CA LEU A 107 2.73 2.67 15.50
C LEU A 107 1.63 3.69 15.22
N CYS A 108 1.18 3.79 13.96
CA CYS A 108 0.10 4.68 13.57
C CYS A 108 -1.22 4.35 14.28
N LEU A 109 -1.58 3.06 14.40
CA LEU A 109 -2.75 2.61 15.15
C LEU A 109 -2.65 3.00 16.63
N LYS A 110 -1.49 2.77 17.25
CA LYS A 110 -1.26 3.12 18.67
C LYS A 110 -1.42 4.62 18.93
N THR A 111 -1.02 5.47 17.99
CA THR A 111 -1.15 6.94 18.10
C THR A 111 -2.54 7.45 17.67
N GLY A 112 -3.37 6.61 17.05
CA GLY A 112 -4.69 6.99 16.55
C GLY A 112 -4.67 7.82 15.26
N TYR A 113 -3.60 7.75 14.47
CA TYR A 113 -3.44 8.52 13.23
C TYR A 113 -4.49 8.26 12.13
N PRO A 114 -5.06 7.05 11.95
CA PRO A 114 -6.14 6.87 10.98
C PRO A 114 -7.31 7.83 11.22
N TYR A 115 -7.59 8.20 12.46
CA TYR A 115 -8.69 9.11 12.80
C TYR A 115 -8.34 10.60 12.65
N GLN A 116 -7.08 10.93 12.38
CA GLN A 116 -6.57 12.30 12.21
C GLN A 116 -6.39 12.67 10.73
N VAL A 117 -6.59 11.72 9.81
CA VAL A 117 -6.61 11.95 8.37
C VAL A 117 -8.04 11.89 7.80
N GLU A 118 -8.19 12.35 6.55
CA GLU A 118 -9.42 12.19 5.79
C GLU A 118 -9.82 10.71 5.61
N GLU A 119 -11.12 10.44 5.66
CA GLU A 119 -11.67 9.09 5.70
C GLU A 119 -11.21 8.21 4.53
N ARG A 120 -11.17 8.78 3.32
CA ARG A 120 -10.72 8.09 2.10
C ARG A 120 -9.27 7.59 2.15
N LEU A 121 -8.43 8.09 3.06
CA LEU A 121 -7.04 7.67 3.23
C LEU A 121 -6.86 6.65 4.35
N ARG A 122 -7.88 6.40 5.18
CA ARG A 122 -7.79 5.50 6.34
C ARG A 122 -7.42 4.08 5.95
N LEU A 123 -7.93 3.62 4.82
CA LEU A 123 -7.68 2.28 4.30
C LEU A 123 -6.18 1.94 4.26
N PHE A 124 -5.33 2.88 3.87
CA PHE A 124 -3.88 2.67 3.72
C PHE A 124 -3.14 2.45 5.05
N PHE A 125 -3.76 2.79 6.18
CA PHE A 125 -3.26 2.38 7.50
C PHE A 125 -3.56 0.93 7.84
N PHE A 126 -4.55 0.32 7.18
CA PHE A 126 -5.04 -1.02 7.48
C PHE A 126 -4.54 -2.06 6.47
N LEU A 127 -4.27 -1.67 5.23
CA LEU A 127 -3.77 -2.57 4.17
C LEU A 127 -2.51 -3.36 4.55
N PRO A 128 -1.50 -2.80 5.25
CA PRO A 128 -0.35 -3.60 5.67
C PRO A 128 -0.74 -4.87 6.45
N PHE A 129 -1.77 -4.78 7.30
CA PHE A 129 -2.30 -5.91 8.04
C PHE A 129 -3.01 -6.93 7.14
N CYS A 130 -3.76 -6.47 6.12
CA CYS A 130 -4.33 -7.35 5.08
C CYS A 130 -3.24 -8.11 4.31
N HIS A 131 -2.08 -7.50 4.14
CA HIS A 131 -0.99 -8.04 3.36
C HIS A 131 -0.06 -8.98 4.12
N SER A 132 -0.17 -9.02 5.44
CA SER A 132 0.62 -9.91 6.29
C SER A 132 0.21 -11.37 6.11
N GLU A 133 1.17 -12.29 6.29
CA GLU A 133 0.93 -13.72 6.42
C GLU A 133 0.87 -14.15 7.91
N ASP A 134 0.35 -13.26 8.77
CA ASP A 134 0.13 -13.49 10.21
C ASP A 134 -1.36 -13.35 10.56
N LEU A 135 -1.94 -14.36 11.22
CA LEU A 135 -3.36 -14.38 11.54
C LEU A 135 -3.79 -13.27 12.51
N ASP A 136 -2.92 -12.83 13.43
CA ASP A 136 -3.22 -11.75 14.36
C ASP A 136 -3.27 -10.39 13.64
N ASP A 137 -2.47 -10.21 12.58
CA ASP A 137 -2.59 -9.03 11.72
C ASP A 137 -3.93 -9.01 11.00
N HIS A 138 -4.40 -10.15 10.51
CA HIS A 138 -5.73 -10.23 9.88
C HIS A 138 -6.88 -9.90 10.83
N ARG A 139 -6.76 -10.23 12.13
CA ARG A 139 -7.75 -9.81 13.14
C ARG A 139 -7.82 -8.29 13.26
N ILE A 140 -6.67 -7.62 13.29
CA ILE A 140 -6.58 -6.15 13.29
C ILE A 140 -7.18 -5.59 12.00
N SER A 141 -6.81 -6.15 10.85
CA SER A 141 -7.35 -5.74 9.56
C SER A 141 -8.87 -5.79 9.53
N VAL A 142 -9.47 -6.93 9.91
CA VAL A 142 -10.93 -7.12 9.93
C VAL A 142 -11.61 -6.14 10.87
N GLU A 143 -11.05 -5.92 12.08
CA GLU A 143 -11.59 -4.97 13.04
C GLU A 143 -11.67 -3.56 12.46
N PHE A 144 -10.57 -3.04 11.92
CA PHE A 144 -10.52 -1.64 11.47
C PHE A 144 -11.18 -1.41 10.11
N THR A 145 -11.10 -2.37 9.18
CA THR A 145 -11.78 -2.26 7.87
C THR A 145 -13.29 -2.40 7.99
N SER A 146 -13.81 -3.03 9.06
CA SER A 146 -15.26 -3.07 9.34
C SER A 146 -15.87 -1.66 9.45
N LEU A 147 -15.10 -0.70 9.95
CA LEU A 147 -15.50 0.71 10.08
C LEU A 147 -15.62 1.42 8.73
N LEU A 148 -14.98 0.90 7.69
CA LEU A 148 -15.00 1.48 6.33
C LEU A 148 -16.13 0.90 5.47
N GLY A 149 -16.79 -0.17 5.93
CA GLY A 149 -17.85 -0.85 5.18
C GLY A 149 -17.37 -1.60 3.93
N ASN A 150 -18.31 -2.00 3.09
CA ASN A 150 -18.01 -2.70 1.84
C ASN A 150 -17.44 -1.72 0.78
N PRO A 151 -16.49 -2.16 -0.06
CA PRO A 151 -16.01 -3.54 -0.21
C PRO A 151 -14.91 -3.98 0.79
N TRP A 152 -14.34 -3.04 1.55
CA TRP A 152 -13.13 -3.24 2.35
C TRP A 152 -13.30 -4.27 3.46
N SER A 153 -14.41 -4.21 4.19
CA SER A 153 -14.70 -5.17 5.26
C SER A 153 -14.82 -6.60 4.74
N LYS A 154 -15.50 -6.80 3.60
CA LYS A 154 -15.60 -8.11 2.96
C LYS A 154 -14.23 -8.62 2.53
N GLN A 155 -13.43 -7.77 1.88
CA GLN A 155 -12.10 -8.17 1.42
C GLN A 155 -11.21 -8.59 2.59
N ALA A 156 -11.19 -7.84 3.70
CA ALA A 156 -10.40 -8.23 4.87
C ALA A 156 -10.80 -9.60 5.43
N ILE A 157 -12.10 -9.91 5.46
CA ILE A 157 -12.61 -11.22 5.89
C ILE A 157 -12.16 -12.32 4.92
N ASP A 158 -12.27 -12.08 3.60
CA ASP A 158 -11.85 -13.06 2.59
C ASP A 158 -10.33 -13.36 2.70
N HIS A 159 -9.50 -12.34 2.94
CA HIS A 159 -8.06 -12.53 3.14
C HIS A 159 -7.74 -13.27 4.45
N MET A 160 -8.42 -12.93 5.55
CA MET A 160 -8.27 -13.61 6.83
C MET A 160 -8.57 -15.10 6.70
N GLU A 161 -9.58 -15.48 5.92
CA GLU A 161 -9.95 -16.88 5.71
C GLU A 161 -8.84 -17.67 5.00
N ILE A 162 -8.14 -17.05 4.05
CA ILE A 162 -6.99 -17.66 3.36
C ILE A 162 -5.85 -17.89 4.35
N ILE A 163 -5.51 -16.88 5.15
CA ILE A 163 -4.45 -17.00 6.17
C ILE A 163 -4.84 -17.99 7.26
N ARG A 164 -6.10 -18.02 7.69
CA ARG A 164 -6.60 -19.00 8.66
C ARG A 164 -6.46 -20.43 8.14
N ARG A 165 -6.69 -20.65 6.85
CA ARG A 165 -6.63 -21.97 6.21
C ARG A 165 -5.21 -22.44 5.92
N PHE A 166 -4.37 -21.57 5.36
CA PHE A 166 -3.05 -21.96 4.83
C PHE A 166 -1.87 -21.42 5.63
N GLY A 167 -2.10 -20.49 6.57
CA GLY A 167 -1.05 -19.76 7.29
C GLY A 167 -0.24 -18.80 6.42
N ARG A 168 -0.59 -18.66 5.14
CA ARG A 168 0.10 -17.86 4.12
C ARG A 168 -0.80 -17.63 2.92
N PHE A 169 -0.37 -16.81 1.97
CA PHE A 169 -1.05 -16.61 0.70
C PHE A 169 -0.50 -17.56 -0.38
N PRO A 170 -1.26 -18.59 -0.82
CA PRO A 170 -0.76 -19.56 -1.79
C PRO A 170 -0.39 -18.94 -3.14
N HIS A 171 -1.05 -17.84 -3.53
CA HIS A 171 -0.75 -17.13 -4.78
C HIS A 171 0.66 -16.51 -4.81
N ARG A 172 1.30 -16.33 -3.65
CA ARG A 172 2.69 -15.84 -3.56
C ARG A 172 3.72 -16.97 -3.68
N ASN A 173 3.30 -18.24 -3.65
CA ASN A 173 4.22 -19.37 -3.54
C ASN A 173 5.25 -19.42 -4.66
N GLU A 174 4.81 -19.35 -5.92
CA GLU A 174 5.71 -19.36 -7.08
C GLU A 174 6.71 -18.19 -7.03
N MET A 175 6.20 -16.98 -6.77
CA MET A 175 7.01 -15.77 -6.72
C MET A 175 8.03 -15.78 -5.58
N LEU A 176 7.69 -16.41 -4.45
CA LEU A 176 8.56 -16.55 -3.28
C LEU A 176 9.39 -17.85 -3.29
N GLY A 177 9.34 -18.65 -4.37
CA GLY A 177 10.07 -19.92 -4.47
C GLY A 177 9.61 -21.00 -3.47
N ARG A 178 8.36 -20.94 -3.01
CA ARG A 178 7.77 -21.91 -2.06
C ARG A 178 7.09 -23.04 -2.81
N ALA A 179 7.29 -24.27 -2.35
CA ALA A 179 6.48 -25.40 -2.82
C ALA A 179 5.04 -25.27 -2.32
N SER A 180 4.07 -25.38 -3.23
CA SER A 180 2.65 -25.47 -2.89
C SER A 180 2.30 -26.89 -2.45
N THR A 181 1.49 -27.00 -1.40
CA THR A 181 0.83 -28.25 -1.00
C THR A 181 -0.26 -28.62 -2.01
N GLN A 182 -0.71 -29.88 -1.99
CA GLN A 182 -1.80 -30.32 -2.87
C GLN A 182 -3.09 -29.51 -2.64
N GLU A 183 -3.38 -29.17 -1.39
CA GLU A 183 -4.55 -28.35 -1.04
C GLU A 183 -4.44 -26.92 -1.62
N GLU A 184 -3.27 -26.31 -1.52
CA GLU A 184 -2.99 -25.00 -2.10
C GLU A 184 -3.10 -25.01 -3.63
N VAL A 185 -2.62 -26.07 -4.30
CA VAL A 185 -2.78 -26.23 -5.75
C VAL A 185 -4.25 -26.31 -6.13
N THR A 186 -5.04 -27.13 -5.42
CA THR A 186 -6.48 -27.23 -5.66
C THR A 186 -7.20 -25.90 -5.40
N PHE A 187 -6.78 -25.15 -4.38
CA PHE A 187 -7.30 -23.81 -4.11
C PHE A 187 -6.98 -22.84 -5.25
N LEU A 188 -5.74 -22.82 -5.75
CA LEU A 188 -5.34 -21.93 -6.85
C LEU A 188 -6.05 -22.24 -8.18
N GLN A 189 -6.44 -23.49 -8.42
CA GLN A 189 -7.17 -23.91 -9.63
C GLN A 189 -8.66 -23.52 -9.61
N ASN A 190 -9.27 -23.44 -8.42
CA ASN A 190 -10.72 -23.27 -8.26
C ASN A 190 -11.11 -21.98 -7.53
N GLY A 191 -10.13 -21.21 -7.06
CA GLY A 191 -10.31 -20.00 -6.26
C GLY A 191 -10.55 -18.74 -7.12
N PRO A 192 -10.90 -17.61 -6.47
CA PRO A 192 -11.05 -16.34 -7.17
C PRO A 192 -9.71 -15.88 -7.76
N ASP A 193 -9.76 -15.12 -8.87
CA ASP A 193 -8.58 -14.60 -9.54
C ASP A 193 -7.69 -13.81 -8.54
N PRO A 194 -6.40 -14.14 -8.39
CA PRO A 194 -5.44 -13.43 -7.54
C PRO A 194 -5.42 -11.91 -7.75
N SER A 195 -5.78 -11.44 -8.95
CA SER A 195 -5.88 -10.01 -9.26
C SER A 195 -6.99 -9.28 -8.50
N THR A 196 -7.95 -10.01 -7.95
CA THR A 196 -9.03 -9.48 -7.10
C THR A 196 -8.68 -9.48 -5.60
N MET A 197 -7.53 -10.07 -5.24
CA MET A 197 -7.04 -10.24 -3.86
C MET A 197 -5.69 -9.54 -3.61
N THR A 198 -5.28 -8.63 -4.49
CA THR A 198 -3.95 -7.97 -4.43
C THR A 198 -4.02 -6.47 -4.18
N THR A 199 -5.19 -5.98 -3.75
CA THR A 199 -5.42 -4.59 -3.34
C THR A 199 -5.39 -4.44 -1.83
#